data_AF-A0A969HA44-F1
#
_entry.id   AF-A0A969HA44-F1
#
_cell.length_a   1.000
_cell.length_b   1.000
_cell.length_c   1.000
_cell.angle_alpha   90.00
_cell.angle_beta   90.00
_cell.angle_gamma   90.00
#
_symmetry.space_group_name_H-M   'P 1'
#
loop_
_entity.id
_entity.type
_entity.pdbx_description
1 polymer ?
#
loop_
_entity_poly.entity_id
_entity_poly.type
_entity_poly.pdbx_seq_one_letter_code
_entity_poly.pdbx_strand_id
1 'polypeptide(L)' 'MVEEGAYCIDIVKQIEAVQAALQKVSALVLDRHLHTCVTTAIRGDDPAERERVIGEIMEVFNTIGKS' A
#
# COMPACT_ATOMS: atom_id res chain seq x y z
N MET A 1 8.62 -14.27 -21.23
CA MET A 1 7.30 -13.82 -21.74
C MET A 1 7.41 -12.85 -22.90
N VAL A 2 7.88 -11.61 -22.71
CA VAL A 2 7.99 -10.63 -23.81
C VAL A 2 9.06 -11.05 -24.82
N GLU A 3 10.27 -11.34 -24.35
CA GLU A 3 11.41 -11.79 -25.17
C GLU A 3 11.16 -13.14 -25.85
N GLU A 4 10.27 -13.95 -25.27
CA GLU A 4 9.85 -15.26 -25.78
C GLU A 4 8.68 -15.15 -26.78
N GLY A 5 8.19 -13.94 -27.07
CA GLY A 5 7.07 -13.73 -28.00
C GLY A 5 5.73 -14.27 -27.50
N ALA A 6 5.52 -14.31 -26.17
CA ALA A 6 4.25 -14.76 -25.59
C ALA A 6 3.08 -13.89 -26.06
N TYR A 7 1.89 -14.49 -26.15
CA TYR A 7 0.70 -13.80 -26.63
C TYR A 7 0.36 -12.59 -25.75
N CYS A 8 0.10 -11.44 -26.38
CA CYS A 8 -0.05 -10.16 -25.68
C CYS A 8 -1.11 -10.20 -24.57
N ILE A 9 -2.23 -10.89 -24.78
CA ILE A 9 -3.30 -11.00 -23.78
C ILE A 9 -2.84 -11.78 -22.54
N ASP A 10 -1.96 -12.76 -22.70
CA ASP A 10 -1.45 -13.52 -21.57
C ASP A 10 -0.41 -12.71 -20.78
N ILE A 11 0.37 -11.86 -21.44
CA ILE A 11 1.23 -10.87 -20.77
C ILE A 11 0.37 -9.89 -19.96
N VAL A 12 -0.71 -9.35 -20.54
CA VAL A 12 -1.64 -8.47 -19.82
C VAL A 12 -2.23 -9.17 -18.60
N LYS A 13 -2.71 -10.42 -18.72
CA LYS A 13 -3.22 -11.18 -17.56
C LYS A 13 -2.18 -11.35 -16.46
N GLN A 14 -0.91 -11.58 -16.81
CA GLN A 14 0.15 -11.69 -15.81
C GLN A 14 0.47 -10.35 -15.14
N ILE A 15 0.43 -9.24 -15.89
CA ILE A 15 0.55 -7.90 -15.30
C ILE A 15 -0.56 -7.66 -14.28
N GLU A 16 -1.82 -7.95 -14.63
CA GLU A 16 -2.96 -7.82 -13.71
C GLU A 16 -2.80 -8.72 -12.46
N ALA A 17 -2.31 -9.95 -12.63
CA ALA A 17 -2.03 -10.85 -11.51
C ALA A 17 -0.98 -10.28 -10.56
N VAL A 18 0.09 -9.68 -11.10
CA VAL A 18 1.12 -9.00 -10.30
C VAL A 18 0.55 -7.76 -9.60
N GLN A 19 -0.24 -6.94 -10.29
CA GLN A 19 -0.89 -5.79 -9.67
C GLN A 19 -1.80 -6.19 -8.51
N ALA A 20 -2.63 -7.23 -8.68
CA ALA A 20 -3.48 -7.76 -7.61
C ALA A 20 -2.66 -8.28 -6.42
N ALA A 21 -1.53 -8.96 -6.68
CA ALA A 21 -0.61 -9.39 -5.63
C ALA A 21 0.00 -8.20 -4.88
N LEU A 22 0.42 -7.15 -5.59
CA LEU A 22 0.96 -5.92 -5.00
C LEU A 22 -0.08 -5.18 -4.16
N GLN A 23 -1.33 -5.09 -4.62
CA GLN A 23 -2.43 -4.51 -3.84
C GLN A 23 -2.62 -5.26 -2.51
N LYS A 24 -2.58 -6.59 -2.53
CA LYS A 24 -2.68 -7.41 -1.32
C LYS A 24 -1.50 -7.17 -0.37
N VAL A 25 -0.27 -7.09 -0.89
CA VAL A 25 0.92 -6.79 -0.08
C VAL A 25 0.83 -5.40 0.54
N SER A 26 0.39 -4.40 -0.23
CA SER A 26 0.17 -3.03 0.25
C SER A 26 -0.81 -3.00 1.42
N ALA A 27 -1.95 -3.71 1.30
CA ALA A 27 -2.93 -3.83 2.37
C ALA A 27 -2.35 -4.46 3.65
N LEU A 28 -1.54 -5.52 3.52
CA LEU A 28 -0.87 -6.16 4.68
C LEU A 28 0.15 -5.23 5.36
N VAL A 29 0.90 -4.45 4.59
CA VAL A 29 1.86 -3.48 5.14
C VAL A 29 1.12 -2.37 5.87
N LEU A 30 0.04 -1.84 5.29
CA LEU A 30 -0.77 -0.81 5.91
C LEU A 30 -1.44 -1.30 7.19
N ASP A 31 -2.03 -2.51 7.17
CA ASP A 31 -2.63 -3.14 8.36
C ASP A 31 -1.63 -3.23 9.51
N ARG A 32 -0.40 -3.71 9.23
CA ARG A 32 0.66 -3.77 10.23
C ARG A 32 1.01 -2.38 10.77
N HIS A 33 1.15 -1.38 9.89
CA HIS A 33 1.48 -0.01 10.30
C HIS A 33 0.42 0.59 11.23
N LEU A 34 -0.87 0.37 10.95
CA LEU A 34 -1.99 0.80 11.80
C LEU A 34 -1.91 0.14 13.20
N HIS A 35 -1.65 -1.17 13.26
CA HIS A 35 -1.56 -1.92 14.50
C HIS A 35 -0.30 -1.62 15.33
N THR A 36 0.80 -1.18 14.71
CA THR A 36 2.06 -0.90 15.42
C THR A 36 2.32 0.58 15.58
N CYS A 37 2.64 1.28 14.50
CA CYS A 37 3.15 2.65 14.54
C CYS A 37 2.06 3.61 15.03
N VAL A 38 0.87 3.49 14.44
CA VAL A 38 -0.25 4.40 14.71
C VAL A 38 -0.83 4.16 16.10
N THR A 39 -1.01 2.89 16.46
CA THR A 39 -1.43 2.53 17.83
C THR A 39 -0.44 3.03 18.89
N THR A 40 0.87 2.98 18.61
CA THR A 40 1.91 3.49 19.51
C THR A 40 1.82 5.01 19.64
N ALA A 41 1.75 5.73 18.52
CA ALA A 41 1.67 7.19 18.50
C ALA A 41 0.38 7.73 19.15
N ILE A 42 -0.76 7.06 18.97
CA ILE A 42 -2.03 7.44 19.61
C ILE A 42 -1.95 7.26 21.13
N ARG A 43 -1.33 6.18 21.60
CA ARG A 43 -1.18 5.90 23.04
C ARG A 43 -0.07 6.70 23.70
N GLY A 44 0.84 7.29 22.93
CA GLY A 44 1.90 8.15 23.42
C GLY A 44 1.41 9.54 23.82
N ASP A 45 2.26 10.25 24.56
CA ASP A 45 2.00 11.59 25.09
C ASP A 45 2.50 12.72 24.17
N ASP A 46 3.03 12.40 22.98
CA ASP A 46 3.52 13.37 22.00
C ASP A 46 2.45 13.69 20.93
N PRO A 47 1.83 14.89 20.98
CA PRO A 47 0.82 15.28 20.00
C PRO A 47 1.39 15.47 18.59
N ALA A 48 2.66 15.87 18.46
CA ALA A 48 3.28 16.09 17.15
C ALA A 48 3.49 14.76 16.42
N GLU A 49 3.92 13.73 17.14
CA GLU A 49 4.06 12.38 16.61
C GLU A 49 2.69 11.81 16.17
N ARG A 50 1.64 12.07 16.94
CA ARG A 50 0.27 11.66 16.59
C ARG A 50 -0.20 12.32 15.29
N GLU A 51 0.00 13.61 15.14
CA GLU A 51 -0.37 14.32 13.92
C GLU A 51 0.43 13.83 12.71
N ARG A 52 1.74 13.60 12.89
CA ARG A 52 2.63 13.09 11.84
C ARG A 52 2.13 11.76 11.26
N VAL A 53 1.85 10.76 12.11
CA VAL A 53 1.41 9.44 11.62
C VAL A 53 0.01 9.48 10.99
N ILE A 54 -0.88 10.38 11.43
CA ILE A 54 -2.18 10.58 10.79
C ILE A 54 -1.99 11.17 9.39
N GLY A 55 -1.09 12.15 9.25
CA GLY A 55 -0.71 12.74 7.96
C GLY A 55 -0.19 11.68 6.97
N GLU A 56 0.68 10.78 7.43
CA GLU A 56 1.21 9.69 6.59
C GLU A 56 0.08 8.79 6.05
N ILE A 57 -0.90 8.42 6.89
CA ILE A 57 -2.04 7.62 6.44
C ILE A 57 -2.87 8.37 5.39
N MET A 58 -3.10 9.66 5.59
CA MET A 58 -3.85 10.50 4.64
C MET A 58 -3.15 10.60 3.29
N GLU A 59 -1.81 10.71 3.28
CA GLU A 59 -1.02 10.70 2.05
C GLU A 59 -1.15 9.36 1.29
N VAL A 60 -1.13 8.24 2.01
CA VAL A 60 -1.34 6.90 1.42
C VAL A 60 -2.73 6.81 0.77
N PHE A 61 -3.80 7.23 1.46
CA PHE A 61 -5.15 7.19 0.90
C PHE A 61 -5.33 8.13 -0.30
N ASN A 62 -4.72 9.32 -0.26
CA ASN A 62 -4.72 10.25 -1.40
C ASN A 62 -3.96 9.70 -2.62
N THR A 63 -2.96 8.85 -2.39
CA THR A 63 -2.21 8.19 -3.47
C THR A 63 -3.02 7.05 -4.08
N ILE A 64 -3.66 6.23 -3.24
CA ILE A 64 -4.52 5.13 -3.70
C ILE A 64 -5.76 5.67 -4.44
N GLY A 65 -6.39 6.74 -3.94
CA GLY A 65 -7.61 7.31 -4.54
C GLY A 65 -7.40 8.06 -5.86
N LYS A 66 -6.16 8.28 -6.30
CA LYS A 66 -5.82 8.88 -7.61
C LYS A 66 -5.64 7.84 -8.72
N SER A 67 -5.68 6.55 -8.38
CA SER A 67 -5.59 5.41 -9.31
C SER A 67 -6.99 5.00 -9.74
#